data_AF-A0A536DXB6-F1
#
_entry.id   AF-A0A536DXB6-F1
#
_cell.length_a   1.000
_cell.length_b   1.000
_cell.length_c   1.000
_cell.angle_alpha   90.00
_cell.angle_beta   90.00
_cell.angle_gamma   90.00
#
_symmetry.space_group_name_H-M   'P 1'
#
loop_
_entity.id
_entity.type
_entity.pdbx_description
1 polymer ?
#
loop_
_entity_poly.entity_id
_entity_poly.type
_entity_poly.pdbx_seq_one_letter_code
_entity_poly.pdbx_strand_id
1 'polypeptide(L)' 'IGRDGDQVITAEEVGEWSNTISYEVLTAIGPRVERRYSE' A
#
# COMPACT_ATOMS: atom_id res chain seq x y z
N ILE A 1 -4.61 1.12 -0.99
CA ILE A 1 -3.54 1.20 -2.01
C ILE A 1 -4.01 0.38 -3.20
N GLY A 2 -4.21 1.02 -4.34
CA GLY A 2 -4.89 0.42 -5.48
C GLY A 2 -5.70 1.45 -6.26
N ARG A 3 -6.56 0.95 -7.14
CA ARG A 3 -7.37 1.76 -8.05
C ARG A 3 -8.86 1.55 -7.80
N ASP A 4 -9.62 2.63 -7.83
CA ASP A 4 -11.08 2.65 -7.82
C ASP A 4 -11.60 3.63 -8.89
N GLY A 5 -12.15 3.09 -9.98
CA GLY A 5 -12.45 3.86 -11.18
C GLY A 5 -11.21 4.59 -11.72
N ASP A 6 -11.30 5.92 -11.80
CA ASP A 6 -10.19 6.78 -12.22
C ASP A 6 -9.28 7.22 -11.07
N GLN A 7 -9.66 6.94 -9.82
CA GLN A 7 -8.86 7.29 -8.64
C GLN A 7 -7.80 6.21 -8.40
N VAL A 8 -6.60 6.64 -8.06
CA VAL A 8 -5.46 5.77 -7.76
C VAL A 8 -4.80 6.26 -6.48
N ILE A 9 -4.50 5.34 -5.57
CA ILE A 9 -3.65 5.59 -4.40
C ILE A 9 -2.45 4.65 -4.48
N THR A 10 -1.25 5.21 -4.58
CA THR A 10 0.01 4.45 -4.68
C THR A 10 0.64 4.19 -3.31
N ALA A 11 1.59 3.25 -3.22
CA ALA A 11 2.33 3.01 -1.97
C ALA A 11 3.30 4.16 -1.66
N GLU A 12 3.89 4.77 -2.69
CA GLU A 12 4.69 5.99 -2.61
C GLU A 12 3.90 7.14 -1.98
N GLU A 13 2.69 7.39 -2.47
CA GLU A 13 1.81 8.46 -1.96
C GLU A 13 1.45 8.26 -0.48
N VAL A 14 1.17 7.02 -0.05
CA VAL A 14 0.97 6.71 1.37
C VAL A 14 2.25 6.93 2.19
N GLY A 15 3.41 6.64 1.61
CA GLY A 15 4.72 6.93 2.21
C GLY A 15 4.90 8.42 2.46
N GLU A 16 4.62 9.25 1.46
CA GLU A 16 4.68 10.71 1.54
C GLU A 16 3.75 11.26 2.64
N TRP A 17 2.50 10.80 2.71
CA TRP A 17 1.57 11.19 3.79
C TRP A 17 2.09 10.83 5.19
N SER A 18 2.86 9.75 5.28
CA SER A 18 3.42 9.23 6.52
C SER A 18 4.84 9.74 6.82
N ASN A 19 5.37 10.67 6.01
CA ASN A 19 6.76 11.14 6.07
C ASN A 19 7.80 10.00 6.06
N THR A 20 7.55 8.98 5.25
CA THR A 20 8.47 7.85 5.05
C THR A 20 8.48 7.41 3.58
N ILE A 21 9.08 6.25 3.30
CA ILE A 21 9.18 5.64 1.98
C ILE A 21 8.18 4.48 1.82
N SER A 22 7.87 4.13 0.57
CA SER A 22 6.95 3.03 0.25
C SER A 22 7.36 1.69 0.87
N TYR A 23 8.66 1.44 1.02
CA TYR A 23 9.16 0.22 1.66
C TYR A 23 8.69 0.08 3.11
N GLU A 24 8.67 1.16 3.89
CA GLU A 24 8.16 1.10 5.27
C GLU A 24 6.66 0.84 5.30
N VAL A 25 5.89 1.44 4.38
CA VAL A 25 4.46 1.19 4.26
C VAL A 25 4.16 -0.27 3.95
N LEU A 26 4.82 -0.84 2.94
CA LEU A 26 4.58 -2.22 2.50
C LEU A 26 5.02 -3.25 3.55
N THR A 27 6.14 -3.00 4.23
CA THR A 27 6.67 -3.89 5.28
C THR A 27 5.93 -3.73 6.61
N ALA A 28 5.28 -2.60 6.86
CA ALA A 28 4.43 -2.41 8.03
C ALA A 28 3.09 -3.17 7.95
N ILE A 29 2.70 -3.69 6.78
CA ILE A 29 1.50 -4.53 6.63
C ILE A 29 1.73 -5.83 7.40
N GLY A 30 1.27 -5.88 8.65
CA GLY A 30 1.49 -7.02 9.54
C GLY A 30 0.71 -8.29 9.14
N PRO A 31 0.97 -9.43 9.82
CA PRO A 31 0.41 -10.74 9.47
C PRO A 31 -1.11 -10.86 9.64
N ARG A 32 -1.76 -9.89 10.30
CA ARG A 32 -3.23 -9.84 10.46
C ARG A 32 -3.98 -9.60 9.15
N VAL A 33 -3.31 -9.09 8.13
CA VAL A 33 -3.89 -8.88 6.79
C VAL A 33 -3.61 -10.12 5.96
N GLU A 34 -4.64 -10.87 5.56
CA GLU A 34 -4.46 -12.05 4.70
C GLU A 34 -3.88 -11.65 3.33
N ARG A 35 -2.89 -12.40 2.84
CA ARG A 35 -2.35 -12.23 1.48
C ARG A 35 -3.13 -13.14 0.54
N ARG A 36 -3.72 -12.57 -0.50
CA ARG A 36 -4.42 -13.31 -1.55
C ARG A 36 -3.67 -13.16 -2.86
N TYR A 37 -3.47 -14.27 -3.56
CA TYR A 37 -2.79 -14.34 -4.84
C TYR A 37 -3.81 -14.84 -5.88
N SER A 38 -3.86 -14.19 -7.04
CA SER A 38 -4.60 -14.63 -8.21
C SER A 38 -3.61 -14.86 -9.35
N GLU A 39 -3.93 -15.81 -10.23
CA GLU A 39 -3.16 -16.08 -11.45
C GLU A 39 -3.26 -14.92 -12.45
#